data_AF-R9IHV7-F1
#
_entry.id   AF-R9IHV7-F1
#
_cell.length_a   1.000
_cell.length_b   1.000
_cell.length_c   1.000
_cell.angle_alpha   90.00
_cell.angle_beta   90.00
_cell.angle_gamma   90.00
#
_symmetry.space_group_name_H-M   'P 1'
#
loop_
_entity.id
_entity.type
_entity.pdbx_description
1 polymer ?
#
loop_
_entity_poly.entity_id
_entity_poly.type
_entity_poly.pdbx_seq_one_letter_code
_entity_poly.pdbx_strand_id
1 'polypeptide(L)'
;MGNKDKFILKEVSIDARQKQKILKKISEAVEEKRYLYHPSLWEIFRGQLKYISGFCLGGQILCFVFFVILLGYFQRQGGDMTEFLGIGSGVSAGIGVFLMVELSRSRDYGVAELEQVCYLNLKQVWCVKMILFGSLDILMLTAMAFGIAGNTSLELIRIIVYLLAPFVMSNVLQLFVFTLLRSRKGEYLQIGAAAVSSGLSLLPLSDPGWYTAAYFGVWVCVLAAALLFLVREIIQVYHNLEEGEGICWN
;
A
#
# COMPACT_ATOMS: atom_id res chain seq x y z
N MET A 1 10.20 -69.32 -0.42
CA MET A 1 11.40 -68.71 -1.03
C MET A 1 11.11 -68.57 -2.52
N GLY A 2 10.51 -67.50 -3.05
CA GLY A 2 10.90 -66.08 -2.97
C GLY A 2 11.59 -65.69 -4.29
N ASN A 3 10.87 -65.76 -5.41
CA ASN A 3 11.38 -65.44 -6.76
C ASN A 3 11.77 -63.94 -6.83
N LYS A 4 13.04 -63.65 -7.11
CA LYS A 4 13.54 -62.28 -7.28
C LYS A 4 13.52 -61.93 -8.76
N ASP A 5 12.41 -61.34 -9.20
CA ASP A 5 12.33 -60.72 -10.52
C ASP A 5 13.31 -59.54 -10.58
N LYS A 6 14.37 -59.72 -11.35
CA LYS A 6 15.42 -58.74 -11.59
C LYS A 6 14.84 -57.72 -12.59
N PHE A 7 14.49 -56.53 -12.13
CA PHE A 7 14.09 -55.42 -13.01
C PHE A 7 15.28 -55.02 -13.89
N ILE A 8 15.32 -55.56 -15.12
CA ILE A 8 16.22 -55.09 -16.16
C ILE A 8 15.70 -53.71 -16.59
N LEU A 9 16.30 -52.65 -16.04
CA LEU A 9 16.11 -51.30 -16.55
C LEU A 9 16.62 -51.31 -18.00
N LYS A 10 15.67 -51.26 -18.94
CA LYS A 10 15.94 -51.14 -20.36
C LYS A 10 16.66 -49.80 -20.56
N GLU A 11 17.99 -49.84 -20.66
CA GLU A 11 18.79 -48.67 -21.05
C GLU A 11 18.28 -48.20 -22.41
N VAL A 12 17.50 -47.13 -22.38
CA VAL A 12 17.10 -46.42 -23.60
C VAL A 12 18.38 -45.86 -24.18
N SER A 13 18.89 -46.47 -25.24
CA SER A 13 20.04 -45.95 -25.98
C SER A 13 19.62 -44.61 -26.60
N ILE A 14 19.92 -43.52 -25.90
CA ILE A 14 19.65 -42.17 -26.39
C ILE A 14 20.66 -41.91 -27.49
N ASP A 15 20.22 -42.04 -28.75
CA ASP A 15 21.01 -41.70 -29.91
C ASP A 15 21.46 -40.22 -29.80
N ALA A 16 22.77 -40.02 -29.65
CA ALA A 16 23.37 -38.71 -29.42
C ALA A 16 23.01 -37.71 -30.52
N ARG A 17 22.80 -38.19 -31.76
CA ARG A 17 22.38 -37.34 -32.89
C ARG A 17 20.93 -36.91 -32.78
N GLN A 18 20.05 -37.79 -32.28
CA GLN A 18 18.63 -37.48 -32.10
C GLN A 18 18.43 -36.51 -30.92
N LYS A 19 19.19 -36.69 -29.84
CA LYS A 19 19.25 -35.76 -28.71
C LYS A 19 19.70 -34.36 -29.15
N GLN A 20 20.76 -34.27 -29.95
CA GLN A 20 21.22 -32.98 -30.48
C GLN A 20 20.19 -32.30 -31.39
N LYS A 21 19.49 -33.05 -32.25
CA LYS A 21 18.40 -32.50 -33.09
C LYS A 21 17.23 -31.97 -32.26
N ILE A 22 16.84 -32.69 -31.21
CA ILE A 22 15.76 -32.25 -30.31
C ILE A 22 16.20 -31.02 -29.52
N LEU A 23 17.41 -31.02 -28.98
CA LEU A 23 17.97 -29.86 -28.27
C LEU A 23 18.05 -28.63 -29.17
N LYS A 24 18.41 -28.80 -30.44
CA LYS A 24 18.47 -27.70 -31.41
C LYS A 24 17.09 -27.16 -31.79
N LYS A 25 16.09 -28.05 -31.95
CA LYS A 25 14.69 -27.65 -32.13
C LYS A 25 14.11 -26.98 -30.89
N ILE A 26 14.48 -27.44 -29.70
CA ILE A 26 14.07 -26.80 -28.45
C ILE A 26 14.78 -25.45 -28.33
N SER A 27 16.07 -25.33 -28.67
CA SER A 27 16.77 -24.04 -28.61
C SER A 27 16.22 -23.05 -29.64
N GLU A 28 15.93 -23.49 -30.87
CA GLU A 28 15.29 -22.68 -31.91
C GLU A 28 13.86 -22.30 -31.51
N ALA A 29 13.07 -23.23 -30.95
CA ALA A 29 11.73 -22.93 -30.45
C ALA A 29 11.76 -22.05 -29.18
N VAL A 30 12.83 -22.08 -28.39
CA VAL A 30 13.07 -21.22 -27.22
C VAL A 30 13.58 -19.85 -27.66
N GLU A 31 14.33 -19.75 -28.75
CA GLU A 31 14.72 -18.48 -29.39
C GLU A 31 13.53 -17.83 -30.12
N GLU A 32 12.68 -18.62 -30.76
CA GLU A 32 11.42 -18.16 -31.37
C GLU A 32 10.36 -17.82 -30.31
N LYS A 33 10.34 -18.54 -29.16
CA LYS A 33 9.56 -18.19 -27.97
C LYS A 33 10.25 -17.23 -27.01
N ARG A 34 11.41 -16.66 -27.37
CA ARG A 34 12.10 -15.62 -26.57
C ARG A 34 11.37 -14.27 -26.65
N TYR A 35 10.05 -14.31 -26.59
CA TYR A 35 9.25 -13.25 -26.02
C TYR A 35 9.50 -13.26 -24.51
N LEU A 36 10.66 -12.75 -24.10
CA LEU A 36 10.75 -12.04 -22.84
C LEU A 36 9.88 -10.79 -23.01
N TYR A 37 8.56 -10.99 -22.99
CA TYR A 37 7.60 -9.91 -22.92
C TYR A 37 7.84 -9.27 -21.55
N HIS A 38 8.70 -8.26 -21.50
CA HIS A 38 8.69 -7.31 -20.40
C HIS A 38 7.56 -6.35 -20.74
N PRO A 39 6.33 -6.53 -20.19
CA PRO A 39 5.30 -5.54 -20.41
C PRO A 39 5.84 -4.19 -19.98
N SER A 40 5.57 -3.18 -20.80
CA SER A 40 5.94 -1.81 -20.48
C SER A 40 5.35 -1.45 -19.11
N LEU A 41 6.08 -0.70 -18.28
CA LEU A 41 5.56 -0.21 -16.98
C LEU A 41 4.18 0.43 -17.13
N TRP A 42 3.89 1.04 -18.29
CA TRP A 42 2.62 1.65 -18.61
C TRP A 42 1.51 0.63 -18.95
N GLU A 43 1.84 -0.49 -19.57
CA GLU A 43 0.90 -1.59 -19.81
C GLU A 43 0.54 -2.30 -18.51
N ILE A 44 1.53 -2.48 -17.63
CA ILE A 44 1.32 -2.99 -16.26
C ILE A 44 0.47 -1.99 -15.47
N PHE A 45 0.79 -0.70 -15.52
CA PHE A 45 0.03 0.33 -14.83
C PHE A 45 -1.44 0.37 -15.29
N ARG A 46 -1.70 0.34 -16.60
CA ARG A 46 -3.07 0.29 -17.14
C ARG A 46 -3.79 -1.02 -16.80
N GLY A 47 -3.09 -2.15 -16.84
CA GLY A 47 -3.63 -3.45 -16.40
C GLY A 47 -4.02 -3.45 -14.92
N GLN A 48 -3.15 -2.87 -14.07
CA GLN A 48 -3.39 -2.74 -12.64
C GLN A 48 -4.51 -1.77 -12.31
N LEU A 49 -4.68 -0.68 -13.08
CA LEU A 49 -5.77 0.28 -12.89
C LEU A 49 -7.16 -0.38 -12.99
N LYS A 50 -7.30 -1.38 -13.88
CA LYS A 50 -8.54 -2.16 -14.05
C LYS A 50 -8.80 -3.12 -12.88
N TYR A 51 -7.75 -3.50 -12.16
CA TYR A 51 -7.78 -4.43 -11.04
C TYR A 51 -7.85 -3.75 -9.65
N ILE A 52 -7.70 -2.43 -9.60
CA ILE A 52 -7.91 -1.67 -8.36
C ILE A 52 -9.39 -1.71 -8.00
N SER A 53 -9.68 -1.95 -6.72
CA SER A 53 -11.06 -1.88 -6.24
C SER A 53 -11.62 -0.47 -6.43
N GLY A 54 -12.69 -0.36 -7.20
CA GLY A 54 -13.52 0.84 -7.21
C GLY A 54 -14.05 1.19 -5.82
N PHE A 55 -14.18 0.22 -4.91
CA PHE A 55 -14.58 0.46 -3.51
C PHE A 55 -13.52 1.24 -2.73
N CYS A 56 -12.23 0.90 -2.86
CA CYS A 56 -11.16 1.57 -2.13
C CYS A 56 -10.94 3.00 -2.64
N LEU A 57 -10.94 3.19 -3.97
CA LEU A 57 -10.88 4.52 -4.58
C LEU A 57 -12.13 5.35 -4.26
N GLY A 58 -13.32 4.75 -4.38
CA GLY A 58 -14.58 5.38 -4.03
C GLY A 58 -14.63 5.78 -2.55
N GLY A 59 -14.08 4.95 -1.66
CA GLY A 59 -13.93 5.24 -0.24
C GLY A 59 -13.05 6.44 0.06
N GLN A 60 -11.87 6.55 -0.59
CA GLN A 60 -11.01 7.74 -0.45
C GLN A 60 -11.69 9.00 -0.94
N ILE A 61 -12.34 8.94 -2.11
CA ILE A 61 -13.11 10.08 -2.65
C ILE A 61 -14.25 10.44 -1.70
N LEU A 62 -14.96 9.46 -1.15
CA LEU A 62 -16.05 9.69 -0.20
C LEU A 62 -15.55 10.36 1.10
N CYS A 63 -14.41 9.91 1.65
CA CYS A 63 -13.77 10.55 2.79
C CYS A 63 -13.38 12.01 2.48
N PHE A 64 -12.87 12.28 1.29
CA PHE A 64 -12.55 13.64 0.85
C PHE A 64 -13.80 14.51 0.70
N VAL A 65 -14.87 13.99 0.09
CA VAL A 65 -16.16 14.69 -0.02
C VAL A 65 -16.75 14.96 1.36
N PHE A 66 -16.69 13.99 2.27
CA PHE A 66 -17.14 14.16 3.65
C PHE A 66 -16.36 15.27 4.37
N PHE A 67 -15.04 15.32 4.18
CA PHE A 67 -14.22 16.42 4.69
C PHE A 67 -14.65 17.79 4.14
N VAL A 68 -14.88 17.90 2.84
CA VAL A 68 -15.35 19.16 2.22
C VAL A 68 -16.71 19.58 2.79
N ILE A 69 -17.63 18.64 3.00
CA ILE A 69 -18.93 18.91 3.62
C ILE A 69 -18.77 19.40 5.06
N LEU A 70 -17.91 18.74 5.87
CA LEU A 70 -17.62 19.18 7.24
C LEU A 70 -17.00 20.57 7.25
N LEU A 71 -16.03 20.83 6.39
CA LEU A 71 -15.38 22.13 6.29
C LEU A 71 -16.39 23.24 5.96
N GLY A 72 -17.31 23.01 5.01
CA GLY A 72 -18.39 23.94 4.71
C GLY A 72 -19.41 24.11 5.85
N TYR A 73 -19.66 23.05 6.64
CA TYR A 73 -20.52 23.12 7.83
C TYR A 73 -19.90 23.98 8.94
N PHE A 74 -18.62 23.74 9.28
CA PHE A 74 -17.91 24.53 10.28
C PHE A 74 -17.70 25.97 9.84
N GLN A 75 -17.43 26.21 8.56
CA GLN A 75 -17.36 27.57 8.00
C GLN A 75 -18.67 28.34 8.21
N ARG A 76 -19.84 27.68 8.09
CA ARG A 76 -21.14 28.32 8.34
C ARG A 76 -21.41 28.59 9.82
N GLN A 77 -20.87 27.77 10.72
CA GLN A 77 -21.01 27.97 12.16
C GLN A 77 -19.98 28.93 12.76
N GLY A 78 -19.03 29.41 11.96
CA GLY A 78 -17.92 30.23 12.46
C GLY A 78 -16.95 29.43 13.33
N GLY A 79 -16.70 28.17 12.95
CA GLY A 79 -15.81 27.25 13.67
C GLY A 79 -14.41 27.82 13.88
N ASP A 80 -13.75 27.36 14.94
CA ASP A 80 -12.42 27.85 15.31
C ASP A 80 -11.32 27.14 14.48
N MET A 81 -10.16 27.79 14.37
CA MET A 81 -8.97 27.26 13.70
C MET A 81 -8.62 25.83 14.16
N THR A 82 -8.74 25.57 15.46
CA THR A 82 -8.45 24.27 16.08
C THR A 82 -9.37 23.18 15.55
N GLU A 83 -10.65 23.49 15.31
CA GLU A 83 -11.65 22.56 14.78
C GLU A 83 -11.32 22.16 13.34
N PHE A 84 -10.98 23.14 12.49
CA PHE A 84 -10.57 22.87 11.12
C PHE A 84 -9.31 21.99 11.04
N LEU A 85 -8.30 22.27 11.86
CA LEU A 85 -7.07 21.49 11.92
C LEU A 85 -7.29 20.09 12.50
N GLY A 86 -8.09 19.96 13.55
CA GLY A 86 -8.37 18.66 14.16
C GLY A 86 -9.15 17.75 13.22
N ILE A 87 -10.18 18.27 12.55
CA ILE A 87 -10.94 17.49 11.55
C ILE A 87 -10.05 17.10 10.37
N GLY A 88 -9.22 18.04 9.88
CA GLY A 88 -8.24 17.77 8.84
C GLY A 88 -7.27 16.65 9.23
N SER A 89 -6.77 16.69 10.47
CA SER A 89 -5.86 15.69 11.04
C SER A 89 -6.54 14.32 11.28
N GLY A 90 -7.81 14.33 11.66
CA GLY A 90 -8.65 13.15 11.83
C GLY A 90 -8.85 12.41 10.51
N VAL A 91 -9.28 13.16 9.49
CA VAL A 91 -9.51 12.62 8.14
C VAL A 91 -8.20 12.20 7.48
N SER A 92 -7.13 13.00 7.60
CA SER A 92 -5.83 12.65 7.02
C SER A 92 -5.31 11.33 7.59
N ALA A 93 -5.38 11.13 8.91
CA ALA A 93 -5.02 9.86 9.53
C ALA A 93 -5.84 8.67 9.01
N GLY A 94 -7.07 8.87 8.56
CA GLY A 94 -7.94 7.79 8.10
C GLY A 94 -7.69 7.34 6.66
N ILE A 95 -7.32 8.25 5.75
CA ILE A 95 -7.26 7.99 4.31
C ILE A 95 -6.28 6.87 3.91
N GLY A 96 -5.18 6.69 4.66
CA GLY A 96 -4.18 5.65 4.39
C GLY A 96 -4.71 4.20 4.50
N VAL A 97 -5.84 3.99 5.18
CA VAL A 97 -6.42 2.65 5.39
C VAL A 97 -6.80 1.97 4.07
N PHE A 98 -7.23 2.75 3.08
CA PHE A 98 -7.72 2.21 1.81
C PHE A 98 -6.61 1.55 0.98
N LEU A 99 -5.39 2.09 1.04
CA LEU A 99 -4.22 1.41 0.46
C LEU A 99 -4.00 0.06 1.14
N MET A 100 -4.07 0.01 2.47
CA MET A 100 -3.79 -1.20 3.25
C MET A 100 -4.83 -2.30 3.02
N VAL A 101 -6.10 -1.92 2.92
CA VAL A 101 -7.21 -2.83 2.58
C VAL A 101 -7.08 -3.31 1.13
N GLU A 102 -6.71 -2.43 0.21
CA GLU A 102 -6.48 -2.85 -1.18
C GLU A 102 -5.28 -3.79 -1.29
N LEU A 103 -4.21 -3.56 -0.52
CA LEU A 103 -3.03 -4.44 -0.47
C LEU A 103 -3.35 -5.80 0.15
N SER A 104 -4.13 -5.85 1.24
CA SER A 104 -4.56 -7.12 1.84
C SER A 104 -5.44 -7.92 0.89
N ARG A 105 -6.40 -7.24 0.24
CA ARG A 105 -7.27 -7.84 -0.77
C ARG A 105 -6.43 -8.37 -1.94
N SER A 106 -5.48 -7.58 -2.44
CA SER A 106 -4.59 -7.97 -3.53
C SER A 106 -3.68 -9.14 -3.17
N ARG A 107 -3.32 -9.29 -1.89
CA ARG A 107 -2.57 -10.45 -1.42
C ARG A 107 -3.44 -11.71 -1.48
N ASP A 108 -4.68 -11.62 -0.99
CA ASP A 108 -5.59 -12.77 -0.93
C ASP A 108 -6.05 -13.24 -2.31
N TYR A 109 -6.39 -12.30 -3.22
CA TYR A 109 -6.67 -12.64 -4.64
C TYR A 109 -5.40 -12.95 -5.42
N GLY A 110 -4.29 -12.30 -5.10
CA GLY A 110 -3.00 -12.49 -5.74
C GLY A 110 -2.41 -13.88 -5.53
N VAL A 111 -2.69 -14.55 -4.40
CA VAL A 111 -2.32 -15.96 -4.21
C VAL A 111 -3.08 -16.87 -5.19
N ALA A 112 -4.36 -16.59 -5.47
CA ALA A 112 -5.14 -17.34 -6.45
C ALA A 112 -4.75 -17.01 -7.90
N GLU A 113 -4.31 -15.78 -8.18
CA GLU A 113 -3.86 -15.37 -9.52
C GLU A 113 -2.39 -15.71 -9.82
N LEU A 114 -1.53 -15.81 -8.79
CA LEU A 114 -0.13 -16.25 -8.95
C LEU A 114 -0.03 -17.69 -9.44
N GLU A 115 -0.98 -18.55 -9.06
CA GLU A 115 -1.06 -19.91 -9.58
C GLU A 115 -1.32 -19.92 -11.09
N GLN A 116 -1.98 -18.90 -11.65
CA GLN A 116 -2.27 -18.77 -13.08
C GLN A 116 -1.24 -17.92 -13.85
N VAL A 117 -0.51 -17.03 -13.19
CA VAL A 117 0.43 -16.08 -13.83
C VAL A 117 1.82 -16.17 -13.19
N CYS A 118 2.54 -17.25 -13.45
CA CYS A 118 3.96 -17.43 -13.09
C CYS A 118 4.91 -16.48 -13.87
N TYR A 119 4.52 -15.22 -14.10
CA TYR A 119 5.27 -14.26 -14.92
C TYR A 119 5.25 -12.81 -14.40
N LEU A 120 4.26 -12.39 -13.60
CA LEU A 120 4.25 -11.03 -13.02
C LEU A 120 4.82 -11.06 -11.59
N ASN A 121 5.87 -10.29 -11.35
CA ASN A 121 6.43 -10.11 -10.01
C ASN A 121 5.39 -9.43 -9.09
N LEU A 122 4.95 -10.13 -8.04
CA LEU A 122 4.10 -9.58 -6.95
C LEU A 122 4.57 -8.20 -6.49
N LYS A 123 5.90 -8.05 -6.36
CA LYS A 123 6.57 -6.79 -5.98
C LYS A 123 6.20 -5.62 -6.88
N GLN A 124 6.10 -5.85 -8.19
CA GLN A 124 5.84 -4.81 -9.16
C GLN A 124 4.40 -4.30 -9.05
N VAL A 125 3.45 -5.21 -8.84
CA VAL A 125 2.04 -4.87 -8.57
C VAL A 125 1.91 -4.08 -7.28
N TRP A 126 2.58 -4.53 -6.22
CA TRP A 126 2.65 -3.85 -4.93
C TRP A 126 3.18 -2.42 -5.04
N CYS A 127 4.34 -2.24 -5.70
CA CYS A 127 4.91 -0.92 -5.93
C CYS A 127 3.98 0.00 -6.72
N VAL A 128 3.35 -0.50 -7.78
CA VAL A 128 2.40 0.29 -8.58
C VAL A 128 1.22 0.76 -7.74
N LYS A 129 0.63 -0.11 -6.90
CA LYS A 129 -0.47 0.27 -6.02
C LYS A 129 -0.05 1.28 -4.97
N MET A 130 1.11 1.12 -4.33
CA MET A 130 1.63 2.10 -3.38
C MET A 130 1.88 3.47 -4.03
N ILE A 131 2.44 3.52 -5.24
CA ILE A 131 2.66 4.79 -5.95
C ILE A 131 1.32 5.45 -6.31
N LEU A 132 0.35 4.67 -6.80
CA LEU A 132 -0.94 5.21 -7.23
C LEU A 132 -1.74 5.77 -6.05
N PHE A 133 -1.94 4.99 -4.99
CA PHE A 133 -2.64 5.46 -3.79
C PHE A 133 -1.85 6.55 -3.06
N GLY A 134 -0.53 6.42 -2.93
CA GLY A 134 0.31 7.46 -2.32
C GLY A 134 0.24 8.78 -3.08
N SER A 135 0.20 8.75 -4.41
CA SER A 135 0.01 9.97 -5.21
C SER A 135 -1.36 10.61 -5.02
N LEU A 136 -2.40 9.78 -4.88
CA LEU A 136 -3.77 10.24 -4.64
C LEU A 136 -3.90 10.84 -3.23
N ASP A 137 -3.28 10.23 -2.23
CA ASP A 137 -3.25 10.71 -0.86
C ASP A 137 -2.54 12.07 -0.76
N ILE A 138 -1.37 12.22 -1.40
CA ILE A 138 -0.65 13.50 -1.45
C ILE A 138 -1.51 14.59 -2.10
N LEU A 139 -2.20 14.26 -3.19
CA LEU A 139 -3.10 15.18 -3.88
C LEU A 139 -4.27 15.59 -2.97
N MET A 140 -4.88 14.63 -2.27
CA MET A 140 -5.96 14.90 -1.30
C MET A 140 -5.47 15.75 -0.13
N LEU A 141 -4.34 15.41 0.49
CA LEU A 141 -3.74 16.19 1.59
C LEU A 141 -3.43 17.62 1.17
N THR A 142 -2.92 17.80 -0.05
CA THR A 142 -2.65 19.13 -0.61
C THR A 142 -3.96 19.92 -0.75
N ALA A 143 -5.00 19.32 -1.33
CA ALA A 143 -6.31 19.96 -1.46
C ALA A 143 -6.94 20.30 -0.09
N MET A 144 -6.82 19.40 0.90
CA MET A 144 -7.26 19.64 2.27
C MET A 144 -6.52 20.82 2.90
N ALA A 145 -5.20 20.90 2.74
CA ALA A 145 -4.40 22.00 3.25
C ALA A 145 -4.80 23.35 2.64
N PHE A 146 -5.05 23.42 1.33
CA PHE A 146 -5.56 24.63 0.68
C PHE A 146 -6.98 24.99 1.16
N GLY A 147 -7.85 24.00 1.34
CA GLY A 147 -9.18 24.21 1.89
C GLY A 147 -9.15 24.83 3.29
N ILE A 148 -8.26 24.34 4.17
CA ILE A 148 -8.09 24.87 5.53
C ILE A 148 -7.43 26.25 5.48
N ALA A 149 -6.40 26.45 4.66
CA ALA A 149 -5.71 27.74 4.51
C ALA A 149 -6.65 28.85 4.02
N GLY A 150 -7.64 28.53 3.18
CA GLY A 150 -8.66 29.49 2.75
C GLY A 150 -9.60 29.94 3.87
N ASN A 151 -9.69 29.18 4.97
CA ASN A 151 -10.58 29.43 6.10
C ASN A 151 -9.84 29.92 7.35
N THR A 152 -8.51 30.01 7.31
CA THR A 152 -7.70 30.31 8.49
C THR A 152 -6.50 31.19 8.13
N SER A 153 -6.15 32.15 8.98
CA SER A 153 -4.98 33.03 8.81
C SER A 153 -3.61 32.36 9.07
N LEU A 154 -3.55 31.02 9.07
CA LEU A 154 -2.32 30.27 9.34
C LEU A 154 -1.44 30.13 8.10
N GLU A 155 -0.13 30.05 8.34
CA GLU A 155 0.83 29.72 7.29
C GLU A 155 0.58 28.32 6.74
N LEU A 156 0.52 28.20 5.42
CA LEU A 156 0.25 26.96 4.70
C LEU A 156 1.22 25.83 5.09
N ILE A 157 2.49 26.15 5.36
CA ILE A 157 3.49 25.16 5.81
C ILE A 157 3.09 24.52 7.15
N ARG A 158 2.55 25.31 8.09
CA ARG A 158 2.12 24.76 9.39
C ARG A 158 0.94 23.82 9.23
N ILE A 159 -0.02 24.21 8.40
CA ILE A 159 -1.18 23.36 8.07
C ILE A 159 -0.72 22.04 7.45
N ILE A 160 0.20 22.09 6.48
CA ILE A 160 0.76 20.87 5.86
C ILE A 160 1.40 19.97 6.92
N VAL A 161 2.26 20.51 7.80
CA VAL A 161 2.94 19.72 8.83
C VAL A 161 1.93 19.08 9.79
N TYR A 162 0.91 19.82 10.22
CA TYR A 162 -0.13 19.32 11.13
C TYR A 162 -1.03 18.26 10.48
N LEU A 163 -1.24 18.31 9.16
CA LEU A 163 -1.98 17.27 8.44
C LEU A 163 -1.11 16.04 8.14
N LEU A 164 0.16 16.27 7.81
CA LEU A 164 1.08 15.23 7.34
C LEU A 164 1.58 14.36 8.49
N ALA A 165 1.86 14.93 9.66
CA ALA A 165 2.30 14.16 10.82
C ALA A 165 1.32 13.04 11.24
N PRO A 166 0.02 13.29 11.47
CA PRO A 166 -0.93 12.23 11.80
C PRO A 166 -1.18 11.27 10.64
N PHE A 167 -1.10 11.74 9.38
CA PHE A 167 -1.15 10.86 8.20
C PHE A 167 0.01 9.85 8.19
N VAL A 168 1.26 10.32 8.32
CA VAL A 168 2.43 9.44 8.29
C VAL A 168 2.43 8.49 9.49
N MET A 169 2.10 8.98 10.69
CA MET A 169 1.97 8.14 11.89
C MET A 169 0.92 7.04 11.73
N SER A 170 -0.23 7.37 11.14
CA SER A 170 -1.27 6.38 10.83
C SER A 170 -0.76 5.33 9.84
N ASN A 171 -0.13 5.75 8.75
CA ASN A 171 0.42 4.83 7.76
C ASN A 171 1.49 3.89 8.35
N VAL A 172 2.35 4.40 9.25
CA VAL A 172 3.31 3.56 9.99
C VAL A 172 2.58 2.51 10.83
N LEU A 173 1.58 2.92 11.62
CA LEU A 173 0.82 1.99 12.44
C LEU A 173 0.10 0.93 11.60
N GLN A 174 -0.52 1.36 10.50
CA GLN A 174 -1.25 0.46 9.61
C GLN A 174 -0.32 -0.52 8.87
N LEU A 175 0.84 -0.05 8.40
CA LEU A 175 1.88 -0.90 7.83
C LEU A 175 2.42 -1.89 8.85
N PHE A 176 2.70 -1.42 10.07
CA PHE A 176 3.18 -2.28 11.16
C PHE A 176 2.16 -3.38 11.50
N VAL A 177 0.89 -3.01 11.63
CA VAL A 177 -0.22 -3.97 11.82
C VAL A 177 -0.31 -4.94 10.64
N PHE A 178 -0.15 -4.45 9.41
CA PHE A 178 -0.15 -5.29 8.21
C PHE A 178 1.02 -6.29 8.19
N THR A 179 2.23 -5.86 8.57
CA THR A 179 3.43 -6.70 8.64
C THR A 179 3.31 -7.78 9.72
N LEU A 180 2.81 -7.41 10.91
CA LEU A 180 2.63 -8.34 12.03
C LEU A 180 1.54 -9.39 11.78
N LEU A 181 0.49 -9.04 11.03
CA LEU A 181 -0.71 -9.87 10.93
C LEU A 181 -0.91 -10.38 9.51
N ARG A 182 -0.42 -11.59 9.29
CA ARG A 182 -0.58 -12.34 8.03
C ARG A 182 -1.97 -12.98 7.87
N SER A 183 -2.88 -12.79 8.82
CA SER A 183 -4.16 -13.52 8.88
C SER A 183 -5.23 -12.95 7.94
N ARG A 184 -6.13 -13.83 7.48
CA ARG A 184 -7.30 -13.57 6.62
C ARG A 184 -8.34 -12.58 7.22
N LYS A 185 -8.21 -12.24 8.51
CA LYS A 185 -9.03 -11.22 9.19
C LYS A 185 -8.36 -9.83 9.26
N GLY A 186 -7.24 -9.64 8.56
CA GLY A 186 -6.43 -8.43 8.61
C GLY A 186 -7.19 -7.14 8.27
N GLU A 187 -8.19 -7.20 7.39
CA GLU A 187 -8.98 -6.03 6.96
C GLU A 187 -9.71 -5.36 8.13
N TYR A 188 -10.39 -6.14 8.99
CA TYR A 188 -11.09 -5.59 10.15
C TYR A 188 -10.15 -4.93 11.15
N LEU A 189 -8.94 -5.49 11.31
CA LEU A 189 -7.98 -4.93 12.24
C LEU A 189 -7.30 -3.68 11.67
N GLN A 190 -7.10 -3.61 10.35
CA GLN A 190 -6.65 -2.37 9.69
C GLN A 190 -7.67 -1.24 9.86
N ILE A 191 -8.97 -1.53 9.72
CA ILE A 191 -10.03 -0.56 9.99
C ILE A 191 -10.00 -0.14 11.46
N GLY A 192 -9.80 -1.08 12.39
CA GLY A 192 -9.63 -0.77 13.82
C GLY A 192 -8.42 0.12 14.10
N ALA A 193 -7.26 -0.19 13.51
CA ALA A 193 -6.03 0.60 13.63
C ALA A 193 -6.22 2.02 13.08
N ALA A 194 -6.90 2.14 11.93
CA ALA A 194 -7.25 3.43 11.32
C ALA A 194 -8.19 4.26 12.22
N ALA A 195 -9.19 3.62 12.82
CA ALA A 195 -10.10 4.29 13.75
C ALA A 195 -9.37 4.79 15.00
N VAL A 196 -8.44 4.00 15.54
CA VAL A 196 -7.61 4.41 16.68
C VAL A 196 -6.69 5.57 16.30
N SER A 197 -6.02 5.51 15.15
CA SER A 197 -5.13 6.60 14.70
C SER A 197 -5.89 7.90 14.40
N SER A 198 -7.07 7.81 13.78
CA SER A 198 -7.95 8.96 13.58
C SER A 198 -8.50 9.52 14.89
N GLY A 199 -8.83 8.67 15.86
CA GLY A 199 -9.21 9.12 17.20
C GLY A 199 -8.06 9.82 17.94
N LEU A 200 -6.84 9.27 17.83
CA LEU A 200 -5.65 9.84 18.44
C LEU A 200 -5.29 11.21 17.85
N SER A 201 -5.46 11.39 16.55
CA SER A 201 -5.20 12.68 15.90
C SER A 201 -6.25 13.76 16.22
N LEU A 202 -7.37 13.40 16.85
CA LEU A 202 -8.35 14.35 17.39
C LEU A 202 -8.04 14.80 18.81
N LEU A 203 -7.13 14.15 19.56
CA LEU A 203 -6.75 14.57 20.92
C LEU A 203 -6.30 16.04 21.02
N PRO A 204 -5.56 16.61 20.04
CA PRO A 204 -5.21 18.03 20.04
C PRO A 204 -6.41 19.00 20.01
N LEU A 205 -7.64 18.52 19.73
CA LEU A 205 -8.85 19.35 19.87
C LEU A 205 -9.18 19.69 21.32
N SER A 206 -8.77 18.85 22.28
CA SER A 206 -9.07 19.08 23.70
C SER A 206 -8.23 20.19 24.32
N ASP A 207 -7.08 20.51 23.74
CA ASP A 207 -6.20 21.59 24.19
C ASP A 207 -5.61 22.33 22.97
N PRO A 208 -6.03 23.59 22.70
CA PRO A 208 -5.49 24.40 21.62
C PRO A 208 -3.97 24.61 21.68
N GLY A 209 -3.35 24.37 22.84
CA GLY A 209 -1.91 24.45 23.05
C GLY A 209 -1.10 23.65 22.02
N TRP A 210 -1.60 22.49 21.57
CA TRP A 210 -0.90 21.61 20.64
C TRP A 210 -0.67 22.20 19.23
N TYR A 211 -1.50 23.14 18.79
CA TYR A 211 -1.37 23.79 17.49
C TYR A 211 -0.64 25.14 17.53
N THR A 212 -0.16 25.55 18.71
CA THR A 212 0.60 26.79 18.87
C THR A 212 2.00 26.70 18.24
N ALA A 213 2.56 27.85 17.88
CA ALA A 213 3.87 27.94 17.25
C ALA A 213 5.01 27.32 18.09
N ALA A 214 4.85 27.28 19.42
CA ALA A 214 5.84 26.70 20.32
C ALA A 214 6.02 25.19 20.12
N TYR A 215 4.94 24.46 19.81
CA TYR A 215 4.98 23.02 19.57
C TYR A 215 5.25 22.65 18.11
N PHE A 216 5.34 23.62 17.21
CA PHE A 216 5.63 23.36 15.80
C PHE A 216 6.93 22.54 15.61
N GLY A 217 7.98 22.85 16.39
CA GLY A 217 9.22 22.07 16.36
C GLY A 217 9.03 20.60 16.77
N VAL A 218 8.16 20.34 17.75
CA VAL A 218 7.82 18.96 18.17
C VAL A 218 7.14 18.21 17.04
N TRP A 219 6.17 18.84 16.36
CA TRP A 219 5.50 18.25 15.21
C TRP A 219 6.46 17.91 14.06
N VAL A 220 7.43 18.79 13.79
CA VAL A 220 8.48 18.52 12.79
C VAL A 220 9.36 17.34 13.20
N CYS A 221 9.77 17.26 14.47
CA CYS A 221 10.55 16.11 14.97
C CYS A 221 9.75 14.80 14.90
N VAL A 222 8.48 14.82 15.28
CA VAL A 222 7.57 13.66 15.19
C VAL A 222 7.41 13.22 13.73
N LEU A 223 7.17 14.17 12.82
CA LEU A 223 7.06 13.90 11.39
C LEU A 223 8.36 13.29 10.84
N ALA A 224 9.51 13.85 11.18
CA ALA A 224 10.81 13.33 10.74
C ALA A 224 11.04 11.90 11.24
N ALA A 225 10.75 11.62 12.53
CA ALA A 225 10.83 10.29 13.09
C ALA A 225 9.86 9.32 12.38
N ALA A 226 8.61 9.72 12.19
CA ALA A 226 7.58 8.91 11.54
C ALA A 226 7.94 8.56 10.10
N LEU A 227 8.53 9.50 9.34
CA LEU A 227 9.03 9.25 7.99
C LEU A 227 10.17 8.22 7.98
N LEU A 228 11.10 8.31 8.93
CA LEU A 228 12.18 7.31 9.05
C LEU A 228 11.61 5.91 9.35
N PHE A 229 10.64 5.81 10.26
CA PHE A 229 9.96 4.54 10.53
C PHE A 229 9.20 4.01 9.33
N LEU A 230 8.45 4.86 8.61
CA LEU A 230 7.71 4.48 7.41
C LEU A 230 8.65 3.92 6.33
N VAL A 231 9.79 4.56 6.08
CA VAL A 231 10.78 4.08 5.11
C VAL A 231 11.34 2.71 5.54
N ARG A 232 11.63 2.53 6.84
CA ARG A 232 12.12 1.25 7.36
C ARG A 232 11.09 0.13 7.20
N GLU A 233 9.82 0.38 7.53
CA GLU A 233 8.73 -0.58 7.36
C GLU A 233 8.53 -0.96 5.89
N ILE A 234 8.55 0.03 4.97
CA ILE A 234 8.44 -0.24 3.53
C ILE A 234 9.59 -1.13 3.04
N ILE A 235 10.83 -0.85 3.46
CA ILE A 235 12.00 -1.67 3.10
C ILE A 235 11.86 -3.08 3.67
N GLN A 236 11.42 -3.22 4.91
CA GLN A 236 11.21 -4.51 5.55
C GLN A 236 10.14 -5.34 4.82
N VAL A 237 9.00 -4.72 4.47
CA VAL A 237 7.95 -5.37 3.68
C VAL A 237 8.47 -5.79 2.31
N TYR A 238 9.26 -4.93 1.65
CA TYR A 238 9.87 -5.24 0.37
C TYR A 238 10.83 -6.44 0.43
N HIS A 239 11.66 -6.51 1.49
CA HIS A 239 12.59 -7.62 1.73
C HIS A 239 11.84 -8.92 2.02
N ASN A 240 10.81 -8.88 2.86
CA ASN A 240 9.96 -10.04 3.15
C ASN A 240 9.27 -10.59 1.88
N LEU A 241 8.94 -9.72 0.91
CA LEU A 241 8.43 -10.11 -0.40
C LEU A 241 9.52 -10.68 -1.33
N GLU A 242 10.81 -10.41 -1.07
CA GLU A 242 11.95 -10.94 -1.81
C GLU A 242 12.33 -12.34 -1.39
N GLU A 243 12.37 -12.58 -0.08
CA GLU A 243 12.79 -13.87 0.47
C GLU A 243 11.73 -14.96 0.25
N GLY A 244 10.51 -14.61 -0.14
CA GLY A 244 9.46 -15.59 -0.48
C GLY A 244 9.03 -16.46 0.71
N GLU A 245 9.48 -16.14 1.93
CA GLU A 245 9.33 -16.92 3.18
C GLU A 245 7.89 -16.93 3.74
N GLY A 246 6.88 -16.91 2.88
CA GLY A 246 5.62 -17.54 3.26
C GLY A 246 4.61 -17.62 2.13
N ILE A 247 5.07 -18.02 0.94
CA ILE A 247 4.21 -18.63 -0.07
C ILE A 247 4.25 -20.17 0.04
N CYS A 248 5.22 -20.73 0.78
CA CYS A 248 5.12 -22.09 1.31
C CYS A 248 4.77 -21.99 2.81
N TRP A 249 3.83 -22.83 3.26
CA TRP A 249 3.30 -22.96 4.63
C TRP A 249 2.03 -22.15 4.94
N ASN A 250 0.93 -22.48 4.27
CA ASN A 250 -0.14 -23.30 4.86
C ASN A 250 -1.06 -23.84 3.76
#